data_AF-A0A936JVI2-F1
#
_entry.id   AF-A0A936JVI2-F1
#
_cell.length_a   1.000
_cell.length_b   1.000
_cell.length_c   1.000
_cell.angle_alpha   90.00
_cell.angle_beta   90.00
_cell.angle_gamma   90.00
#
_symmetry.space_group_name_H-M   'P 1'
#
loop_
_entity.id
_entity.type
_entity.pdbx_description
1 polymer ?
#
loop_
_entity_poly.entity_id
_entity_poly.type
_entity_poly.pdbx_seq_one_letter_code
_entity_poly.pdbx_strand_id
1 'polypeptide(L)'
;MHIAFVVHVVKGLDPEELLSDETKRETQAVLMSMEDAAKMGFSASGVQVKPGQEACLIVVAKRDAPWIARALEQHDKVAGFQQVDVNIG
;
A
#
# COMPACT_ATOMS: atom_id res chain seq x y z
N MET A 1 8.80 4.28 12.79
CA MET A 1 8.60 2.90 12.27
C MET A 1 7.34 2.94 11.41
N HIS A 2 7.49 2.56 10.14
CA HIS A 2 6.42 2.64 9.15
C HIS A 2 5.98 1.23 8.74
N ILE A 3 4.76 1.10 8.23
CA ILE A 3 4.23 -0.14 7.67
C ILE A 3 3.95 0.13 6.20
N ALA A 4 4.51 -0.72 5.33
CA ALA A 4 4.16 -0.78 3.92
C ALA A 4 3.09 -1.86 3.71
N PHE A 5 2.00 -1.47 3.08
CA PHE A 5 0.93 -2.32 2.61
C PHE A 5 1.15 -2.59 1.13
N VAL A 6 1.39 -3.84 0.79
CA VAL A 6 1.40 -4.32 -0.59
C VAL A 6 -0.01 -4.70 -0.92
N VAL A 7 -0.72 -3.87 -1.66
CA VAL A 7 -2.14 -4.05 -1.99
C VAL A 7 -2.25 -4.62 -3.39
N HIS A 8 -2.80 -5.82 -3.51
CA HIS A 8 -3.14 -6.42 -4.82
C HIS A 8 -4.50 -5.90 -5.26
N VAL A 9 -4.54 -5.28 -6.43
CA VAL A 9 -5.72 -4.60 -6.95
C VAL A 9 -6.13 -5.17 -8.30
N VAL A 10 -7.38 -4.91 -8.67
CA VAL A 10 -7.85 -5.21 -10.04
C VAL A 10 -7.11 -4.35 -11.06
N LYS A 11 -6.97 -4.89 -12.27
CA LYS A 11 -6.24 -4.22 -13.36
C LYS A 11 -6.92 -2.89 -13.73
N GLY A 12 -6.13 -1.82 -13.87
CA GLY A 12 -6.58 -0.47 -14.22
C GLY A 12 -7.09 0.35 -13.04
N LEU A 13 -6.78 -0.05 -11.80
CA LEU A 13 -7.08 0.76 -10.62
C LEU A 13 -5.98 1.79 -10.38
N ASP A 14 -6.36 3.06 -10.27
CA ASP A 14 -5.46 4.08 -9.76
C ASP A 14 -5.21 3.88 -8.25
N PRO A 15 -3.95 3.83 -7.79
CA PRO A 15 -3.63 3.69 -6.37
C PRO A 15 -4.26 4.81 -5.55
N GLU A 16 -4.41 6.00 -6.13
CA GLU A 16 -5.04 7.14 -5.48
C GLU A 16 -6.51 6.91 -5.14
N GLU A 17 -7.21 5.99 -5.81
CA GLU A 17 -8.59 5.65 -5.48
C GLU A 17 -8.71 4.70 -4.28
N LEU A 18 -7.60 4.08 -3.82
CA LEU A 18 -7.64 3.10 -2.72
C LEU A 18 -7.99 3.69 -1.36
N LEU A 19 -7.66 4.97 -1.17
CA LEU A 19 -7.88 5.68 0.08
C LEU A 19 -8.63 6.98 -0.21
N SER A 20 -9.63 7.29 0.60
CA SER A 20 -10.29 8.59 0.56
C SER A 20 -9.31 9.71 0.93
N ASP A 21 -9.52 10.91 0.40
CA ASP A 21 -8.71 12.10 0.73
C ASP A 21 -8.60 12.37 2.23
N GLU A 22 -9.67 12.12 2.98
CA GLU A 22 -9.67 12.24 4.44
C GLU A 22 -8.65 11.27 5.06
N THR A 23 -8.70 9.99 4.70
CA THR A 23 -7.77 8.98 5.20
C THR A 23 -6.33 9.31 4.83
N LYS A 24 -6.07 9.76 3.59
CA LYS A 24 -4.73 10.17 3.16
C LYS A 24 -4.21 11.35 4.01
N ARG A 25 -5.07 12.33 4.26
CA ARG A 25 -4.72 13.54 5.02
C ARG A 25 -4.45 13.25 6.49
N GLU A 26 -5.25 12.38 7.11
CA GLU A 26 -5.12 12.03 8.53
C GLU A 26 -3.94 11.09 8.79
N THR A 27 -3.74 10.09 7.93
CA THR A 27 -2.70 9.06 8.13
C THR A 27 -1.36 9.43 7.49
N GLN A 28 -1.32 10.50 6.69
CA GLN A 28 -0.19 10.87 5.84
C GLN A 28 0.28 9.70 4.97
N ALA A 29 -0.67 8.89 4.47
CA ALA A 29 -0.38 7.75 3.64
C ALA A 29 0.33 8.16 2.34
N VAL A 30 1.46 7.54 2.07
CA VAL A 30 2.18 7.67 0.81
C VAL A 30 1.81 6.49 -0.07
N LEU A 31 1.10 6.77 -1.16
CA LEU A 31 0.73 5.78 -2.16
C LEU A 31 1.72 5.84 -3.30
N MET A 32 2.21 4.69 -3.74
CA MET A 32 3.15 4.62 -4.85
C MET A 32 2.97 3.32 -5.63
N SER A 33 3.33 3.39 -6.91
CA SER A 33 3.45 2.27 -7.81
C SER A 33 4.54 1.31 -7.33
N MET A 34 4.40 0.03 -7.68
CA MET A 34 5.46 -0.96 -7.44
C MET A 34 6.80 -0.60 -8.09
N GLU A 35 6.77 0.07 -9.24
CA GLU A 35 7.98 0.58 -9.92
C GLU A 35 8.70 1.65 -9.09
N ASP A 36 7.96 2.56 -8.46
CA ASP A 36 8.54 3.60 -7.61
C ASP A 36 9.01 3.03 -6.27
N ALA A 37 8.27 2.08 -5.72
CA ALA A 37 8.71 1.33 -4.55
C ALA A 37 10.03 0.59 -4.82
N ALA A 38 10.20 0.02 -6.02
CA ALA A 38 11.44 -0.63 -6.41
C ALA A 38 12.62 0.35 -6.46
N LYS A 39 12.42 1.57 -6.97
CA LYS A 39 13.43 2.65 -6.96
C LYS A 39 13.79 3.09 -5.55
N MET A 40 12.84 3.05 -4.62
CA MET A 40 13.06 3.38 -3.20
C MET A 40 13.68 2.23 -2.40
N GLY A 41 13.98 1.09 -3.02
CA GLY A 41 14.63 -0.04 -2.36
C GLY A 41 13.67 -1.02 -1.66
N PHE A 42 12.36 -0.88 -1.83
CA PHE A 42 11.37 -1.82 -1.28
C PHE A 42 11.40 -3.20 -1.95
N SER A 43 12.09 -3.34 -3.10
CA SER A 43 12.37 -4.63 -3.75
C SER A 43 13.04 -5.64 -2.83
N ALA A 44 13.76 -5.18 -1.81
CA ALA A 44 14.46 -6.03 -0.84
C ALA A 44 13.56 -6.51 0.32
N SER A 45 12.36 -5.94 0.49
CA SER A 45 11.54 -6.11 1.70
C SER A 45 10.53 -7.27 1.62
N GLY A 46 10.69 -8.20 0.68
CA GLY A 46 9.80 -9.36 0.55
C GLY A 46 8.46 -9.06 -0.13
N VAL A 47 8.36 -7.93 -0.83
CA VAL A 47 7.18 -7.58 -1.61
C VAL A 47 7.10 -8.49 -2.85
N GLN A 48 6.18 -9.44 -2.84
CA GLN A 48 5.93 -10.33 -3.98
C GLN A 48 4.61 -9.96 -4.66
N VAL A 49 4.71 -9.49 -5.90
CA VAL A 49 3.57 -9.32 -6.79
C VAL A 49 3.53 -10.52 -7.72
N LYS A 50 2.39 -11.21 -7.81
CA LYS A 50 2.26 -12.31 -8.76
C LYS A 50 2.33 -11.75 -10.18
N PRO A 51 3.03 -12.42 -11.10
CA PRO A 51 3.10 -11.98 -12.49
C PRO A 51 1.69 -11.92 -13.10
N GLY A 52 1.30 -10.74 -13.60
CA GLY A 52 -0.01 -10.47 -14.18
C GLY A 52 -1.05 -9.83 -13.24
N GLN A 53 -0.73 -9.62 -11.95
CA GLN A 53 -1.53 -8.81 -11.04
C GLN A 53 -0.98 -7.38 -10.94
N GLU A 54 -1.88 -6.40 -10.85
CA GLU A 54 -1.51 -5.05 -10.46
C GLU A 54 -1.44 -4.95 -8.94
N ALA A 55 -0.44 -4.22 -8.48
CA ALA A 55 -0.24 -3.99 -7.07
C ALA A 55 0.24 -2.57 -6.84
N CYS A 56 -0.12 -2.06 -5.67
CA CYS A 56 0.24 -0.73 -5.21
C CYS A 56 0.87 -0.85 -3.83
N LEU A 57 1.75 0.09 -3.50
CA LEU A 57 2.34 0.19 -2.18
C LEU A 57 1.72 1.37 -1.44
N ILE A 58 1.29 1.15 -0.21
CA ILE A 58 0.83 2.22 0.68
C ILE A 58 1.71 2.21 1.92
N VAL A 59 2.41 3.30 2.18
CA VAL A 59 3.24 3.47 3.36
C VAL A 59 2.54 4.37 4.35
N VAL A 60 2.42 3.92 5.59
CA VAL A 60 1.91 4.72 6.71
C VAL A 60 2.74 4.57 7.96
N ALA A 61 2.57 5.49 8.90
CA ALA A 61 3.09 5.28 10.24
C ALA A 61 2.42 4.07 10.89
N LYS A 62 3.17 3.33 11.72
CA LYS A 62 2.68 2.09 12.36
C LYS A 62 1.42 2.28 13.20
N ARG A 63 1.21 3.48 13.76
CA ARG A 63 0.00 3.84 14.52
C ARG A 63 -1.26 3.87 13.65
N ASP A 64 -1.11 4.18 12.37
CA ASP A 64 -2.18 4.38 11.39
C ASP A 64 -2.45 3.11 10.57
N ALA A 65 -1.58 2.10 10.69
CA ALA A 65 -1.72 0.81 10.02
C ALA A 65 -3.09 0.12 10.23
N PRO A 66 -3.70 0.11 11.44
CA PRO A 66 -5.02 -0.49 11.63
C PRO A 66 -6.13 0.21 10.85
N TRP A 67 -6.02 1.53 10.65
CA TRP A 67 -6.98 2.29 9.86
C TRP A 67 -6.87 1.97 8.38
N ILE A 68 -5.64 1.91 7.85
CA ILE A 68 -5.42 1.52 6.45
C ILE A 68 -5.88 0.10 6.20
N ALA A 69 -5.55 -0.85 7.08
CA ALA A 69 -6.01 -2.23 6.96
C ALA A 69 -7.54 -2.30 6.83
N ARG A 70 -8.25 -1.61 7.73
CA ARG A 70 -9.72 -1.58 7.71
C ARG A 70 -10.28 -0.93 6.44
N ALA A 71 -9.67 0.14 5.95
CA ALA A 71 -10.08 0.78 4.70
C ALA A 71 -9.92 -0.17 3.50
N LEU A 72 -8.79 -0.88 3.43
CA LEU A 72 -8.50 -1.85 2.37
C LEU A 72 -9.41 -3.08 2.44
N GLU A 73 -9.72 -3.59 3.63
CA GLU A 73 -10.64 -4.72 3.83
C GLU A 73 -12.08 -4.41 3.37
N GLN A 74 -12.48 -3.14 3.42
CA GLN A 74 -13.81 -2.70 2.97
C GLN A 74 -13.86 -2.33 1.48
N HIS A 75 -12.72 -2.37 0.79
CA HIS A 75 -12.61 -1.89 -0.58
C HIS A 75 -12.85 -3.00 -1.60
N ASP A 76 -13.94 -2.89 -2.37
CA ASP A 76 -14.40 -3.94 -3.30
C ASP A 76 -13.37 -4.26 -4.41
N LYS A 77 -12.50 -3.30 -4.73
CA LYS A 77 -11.46 -3.43 -5.77
C LYS A 77 -10.12 -3.99 -5.26
N VAL A 78 -10.01 -4.29 -3.96
CA VAL A 78 -8.82 -4.87 -3.33
C VAL A 78 -8.98 -6.38 -3.24
N ALA A 79 -8.08 -7.12 -3.89
CA ALA A 79 -8.08 -8.59 -3.84
C ALA A 79 -7.42 -9.13 -2.57
N GLY A 80 -6.54 -8.34 -1.96
CA GLY A 80 -5.84 -8.68 -0.73
C GLY A 80 -4.66 -7.74 -0.50
N PHE A 81 -4.07 -7.79 0.70
CA PHE A 81 -2.88 -7.02 1.01
C PHE A 81 -1.94 -7.74 1.96
N GLN A 82 -0.66 -7.36 1.94
CA GLN A 82 0.37 -7.83 2.87
C GLN A 82 0.99 -6.64 3.60
N GLN A 83 1.25 -6.80 4.90
CA GLN A 83 1.93 -5.79 5.71
C GLN A 83 3.40 -6.14 5.86
N VAL A 84 4.26 -5.13 5.68
CA VAL A 84 5.70 -5.25 5.83
C VAL A 84 6.17 -4.09 6.69
N ASP A 85 6.88 -4.38 7.79
CA ASP A 85 7.55 -3.32 8.55
C ASP A 85 8.67 -2.71 7.70
N VAL A 86 8.63 -1.40 7.53
CA VAL A 86 9.61 -0.66 6.74
C VAL A 86 10.23 0.45 7.56
N ASN A 87 11.55 0.53 7.49
CA ASN A 87 12.31 1.56 8.18
C ASN A 87 12.71 2.64 7.18
N ILE A 88 11.81 3.60 7.02
CA ILE A 88 12.03 4.78 6.20
C ILE A 88 12.63 5.79 7.16
N GLY A 89 13.96 5.87 7.13
CA GLY A 89 14.80 6.72 7.98
C GLY A 89 15.04 8.07 7.33
#